data_AF-D0IJE2-F1
#
_entry.id   AF-D0IJE2-F1
#
_cell.length_a   1.000
_cell.length_b   1.000
_cell.length_c   1.000
_cell.angle_alpha   90.00
_cell.angle_beta   90.00
_cell.angle_gamma   90.00
#
_symmetry.space_group_name_H-M   'P 1'
#
loop_
_entity.id
_entity.type
_entity.pdbx_description
1 polymer ?
#
loop_
_entity_poly.entity_id
_entity_poly.type
_entity_poly.pdbx_seq_one_letter_code
_entity_poly.pdbx_strand_id
1 'polypeptide(L)' 'MRNSEILVPLPPIHTEPDAAAIKLREAYVVAREQLELTEIELNRAKIVMIDENGKIIRLPLLTEH' A
#
# COMPACT_ATOMS: atom_id res chain seq x y z
N MET A 1 -18.37 -36.06 -31.12
CA MET A 1 -17.26 -35.58 -30.26
C MET A 1 -17.82 -34.43 -29.42
N ARG A 2 -17.68 -34.45 -28.09
CA ARG A 2 -18.13 -33.34 -27.23
C ARG A 2 -16.99 -32.32 -27.18
N ASN A 3 -17.25 -31.11 -27.65
CA ASN A 3 -16.29 -30.02 -27.56
C ASN A 3 -16.30 -29.51 -26.12
N SER A 4 -15.16 -29.59 -25.45
CA SER A 4 -14.96 -29.03 -24.11
C SER A 4 -14.64 -27.54 -24.27
N GLU A 5 -15.39 -26.67 -23.61
CA GLU A 5 -15.07 -25.24 -23.53
C GLU A 5 -14.33 -24.92 -22.22
N ILE A 6 -13.31 -24.08 -22.32
CA ILE A 6 -12.56 -23.57 -21.17
C ILE A 6 -13.31 -22.35 -20.65
N LEU A 7 -13.90 -22.47 -19.46
CA LEU A 7 -14.48 -21.34 -18.74
C LEU A 7 -13.35 -20.53 -18.10
N VAL A 8 -12.84 -19.54 -18.83
CA VAL A 8 -11.97 -18.52 -18.23
C VAL A 8 -12.85 -17.63 -17.34
N PRO A 9 -12.55 -17.48 -16.04
CA PRO A 9 -13.27 -16.53 -15.20
C PRO A 9 -13.12 -15.14 -15.81
N LEU A 10 -14.25 -14.52 -16.17
CA LEU A 10 -14.24 -13.14 -16.64
C LEU A 10 -13.62 -12.28 -15.52
N PRO A 11 -12.63 -11.43 -15.81
CA PRO A 11 -12.10 -10.53 -14.80
C PRO A 11 -13.27 -9.75 -14.19
N PRO A 12 -13.26 -9.49 -12.87
CA PRO A 12 -14.33 -8.76 -12.22
C PRO A 12 -14.54 -7.45 -12.97
N ILE A 13 -15.78 -7.21 -13.37
CA ILE A 13 -16.18 -5.97 -14.03
C ILE A 13 -15.68 -4.83 -13.15
N HIS A 14 -14.88 -3.93 -13.71
CA HIS A 14 -14.44 -2.72 -13.02
C HIS A 14 -15.68 -1.86 -12.77
N THR A 15 -16.37 -2.11 -11.65
CA THR A 15 -17.36 -1.18 -11.12
C THR A 15 -16.62 0.06 -10.70
N GLU A 16 -17.08 1.21 -11.20
CA GLU A 16 -16.65 2.51 -10.70
C GLU A 16 -16.70 2.48 -9.16
N PRO A 17 -15.65 2.97 -8.48
CA PRO A 17 -15.60 2.95 -7.04
C PRO A 17 -16.81 3.71 -6.49
N ASP A 18 -17.54 3.07 -5.57
CA ASP A 18 -18.66 3.74 -4.92
C ASP A 18 -18.17 4.93 -4.08
N ALA A 19 -19.10 5.80 -3.69
CA ALA A 19 -18.77 7.00 -2.92
C ALA A 19 -18.06 6.68 -1.59
N ALA A 20 -18.31 5.50 -1.00
CA ALA A 20 -17.65 5.08 0.23
C ALA A 20 -16.19 4.71 -0.03
N ALA A 21 -15.90 3.99 -1.11
CA ALA A 21 -14.55 3.64 -1.54
C ALA A 21 -13.71 4.89 -1.85
N ILE A 22 -14.30 5.89 -2.50
CA ILE A 22 -13.65 7.18 -2.76
C ILE A 22 -13.30 7.87 -1.43
N LYS A 23 -14.27 7.98 -0.52
CA LYS A 23 -14.08 8.62 0.80
C LYS A 23 -13.01 7.90 1.63
N LEU A 24 -13.00 6.57 1.62
CA LEU A 24 -11.99 5.78 2.32
C LEU A 24 -10.59 6.00 1.73
N ARG A 25 -10.48 6.10 0.39
CA ARG A 25 -9.21 6.40 -0.27
C ARG A 25 -8.70 7.78 0.14
N GLU A 26 -9.55 8.79 0.10
CA GLU A 26 -9.19 10.15 0.51
C GLU A 26 -8.76 10.21 1.97
N ALA A 27 -9.53 9.58 2.87
CA ALA A 27 -9.19 9.50 4.29
C ALA A 27 -7.85 8.80 4.53
N TYR A 28 -7.56 7.72 3.78
CA TYR A 28 -6.28 7.03 3.86
C TYR A 28 -5.11 7.92 3.43
N VAL A 29 -5.25 8.63 2.30
CA VAL A 29 -4.21 9.54 1.80
C VAL A 29 -3.90 10.63 2.83
N VAL A 30 -4.94 11.28 3.37
CA VAL A 30 -4.79 12.32 4.40
C VAL A 30 -4.13 11.75 5.67
N ALA A 31 -4.58 10.60 6.15
CA ALA A 31 -4.01 9.98 7.35
C ALA A 31 -2.53 9.60 7.15
N ARG A 32 -2.16 9.16 5.95
CA ARG A 32 -0.77 8.83 5.61
C ARG A 32 0.13 10.06 5.60
N GLU A 33 -0.34 11.16 5.00
CA GLU A 33 0.40 12.44 4.98
C GLU A 33 0.58 12.99 6.40
N GLN A 34 -0.46 12.93 7.22
CA GLN A 34 -0.38 13.34 8.62
C GLN A 34 0.62 12.48 9.41
N LEU A 35 0.62 11.17 9.17
CA LEU A 35 1.56 10.26 9.82
C LEU A 35 3.01 10.56 9.43
N GLU A 36 3.27 10.90 8.17
CA GLU A 36 4.61 11.27 7.71
C GLU A 36 5.11 12.53 8.42
N LEU A 37 4.27 13.56 8.54
CA LEU A 37 4.58 14.77 9.32
C LEU A 37 4.86 14.43 10.79
N THR A 38 4.01 13.63 11.41
CA THR A 38 4.18 13.21 12.81
C THR A 38 5.46 12.40 13.02
N GLU A 39 5.85 11.53 12.08
CA GLU A 39 7.11 10.79 12.18
C GLU A 39 8.34 11.71 12.07
N ILE A 40 8.27 12.74 11.23
CA ILE A 40 9.30 13.78 11.14
C ILE A 40 9.38 14.57 12.45
N GLU A 41 8.24 15.02 12.99
CA GLU A 41 8.15 15.75 14.27
C GLU A 41 8.68 14.93 15.45
N LEU A 42 8.38 13.62 15.46
CA LEU A 42 8.87 12.67 16.46
C LEU A 42 10.32 12.23 16.23
N ASN A 43 11.00 12.79 15.21
CA ASN A 43 12.36 12.44 14.80
C ASN A 43 12.55 10.91 14.60
N ARG A 44 11.46 10.20 14.25
CA ARG A 44 11.48 8.76 13.92
C ARG A 44 11.96 8.63 12.49
N ALA A 45 13.26 8.74 12.28
CA ALA A 45 13.86 8.59 10.96
C ALA A 45 13.51 7.22 10.35
N LYS A 46 12.82 7.21 9.20
CA LYS A 46 12.62 6.01 8.37
C LYS A 46 13.93 5.69 7.63
N ILE A 47 14.86 5.03 8.31
CA ILE A 47 16.09 4.56 7.67
C ILE A 47 15.78 3.29 6.87
N VAL A 48 16.03 3.36 5.57
CA VAL A 48 15.95 2.21 4.66
C VAL A 48 17.31 1.99 4.00
N MET A 49 17.71 0.74 3.93
CA MET A 49 18.91 0.29 3.20
C MET A 49 18.45 -0.39 1.91
N ILE A 50 19.16 -0.14 0.81
CA ILE A 50 18.89 -0.76 -0.49
C ILE A 50 20.07 -1.68 -0.78
N ASP A 51 19.80 -2.97 -1.03
CA ASP A 51 20.85 -3.92 -1.43
C ASP A 51 21.18 -3.83 -2.93
N GLU A 52 22.23 -4.55 -3.34
CA GLU A 52 22.70 -4.63 -4.73
C GLU A 52 21.66 -5.12 -5.74
N ASN A 53 20.59 -5.78 -5.27
CA ASN A 53 19.47 -6.26 -6.10
C ASN A 53 18.26 -5.32 -6.06
N GLY A 54 18.40 -4.14 -5.43
CA GLY A 54 17.32 -3.16 -5.28
C GLY A 54 16.30 -3.51 -4.20
N LYS A 55 16.56 -4.52 -3.36
CA LYS A 55 15.65 -4.90 -2.28
C LYS A 55 15.70 -3.86 -1.17
N ILE A 56 14.54 -3.38 -0.78
CA ILE A 56 14.39 -2.44 0.34
C ILE A 56 14.42 -3.21 1.66
N ILE A 57 15.39 -2.88 2.51
CA ILE A 57 15.54 -3.40 3.87
C ILE A 57 15.22 -2.25 4.84
N ARG A 58 14.13 -2.38 5.61
CA ARG A 58 13.76 -1.41 6.64
C ARG A 58 14.62 -1.63 7.88
N LEU A 59 15.32 -0.60 8.35
CA LEU A 59 16.04 -0.64 9.62
C LEU A 59 15.14 -0.10 10.73
N PRO A 60 14.71 -0.93 11.69
CA PRO A 60 14.03 -0.44 12.87
C PRO A 60 15.05 0.30 13.74
N LEU A 61 14.88 1.62 13.89
CA LEU A 61 15.53 2.35 14.97
C LEU A 61 14.76 2.05 16.26
N LEU A 62 15.26 1.10 17.05
CA LEU A 62 14.84 0.97 18.43
C LEU A 62 15.36 2.20 19.18
N THR A 63 14.54 3.24 19.29
CA THR A 63 14.77 4.26 20.29
C THR A 63 14.39 3.65 21.63
N GLU A 64 15.39 3.18 22.38
CA GLU A 64 15.23 2.80 23.78
C GLU A 64 14.99 4.06 24.63
N HIS A 65 13.80 4.65 24.51
CA HIS A 65 13.26 5.64 25.45
C HIS A 65 11.80 5.31 25.72
#